data_AF-A0AA38NW08-F1
#
_entry.id   AF-A0AA38NW08-F1
#
_cell.length_a   1.000
_cell.length_b   1.000
_cell.length_c   1.000
_cell.angle_alpha   90.00
_cell.angle_beta   90.00
_cell.angle_gamma   90.00
#
_symmetry.space_group_name_H-M   'P 1'
#
loop_
_entity.id
_entity.type
_entity.pdbx_description
1 polymer ?
#
loop_
_entity_poly.entity_id
_entity_poly.type
_entity_poly.pdbx_seq_one_letter_code
_entity_poly.pdbx_strand_id
1 'polypeptide(L)'
;VSDFSAQWWIWWSMINPTWRERDNTTGRLVINESDIGDWSRLIRPGQCGILVVLLCLFWWRQHLTAPSQDWISALKDVSWVI
;
A
#
# COMPACT_ATOMS: atom_id res chain seq x y z
N VAL A 1 -16.63 0.56 4.43
CA VAL A 1 -15.28 1.18 4.22
C VAL A 1 -14.25 0.63 5.21
N SER A 2 -14.59 0.40 6.49
CA SER A 2 -13.71 -0.26 7.47
C SER A 2 -13.14 -1.58 6.96
N ASP A 3 -14.01 -2.44 6.44
CA ASP A 3 -13.62 -3.79 5.99
C ASP A 3 -12.72 -3.71 4.75
N PHE A 4 -13.00 -2.75 3.87
CA PHE A 4 -12.16 -2.44 2.73
C PHE A 4 -10.77 -1.96 3.16
N SER A 5 -10.68 -1.04 4.14
CA SER A 5 -9.38 -0.55 4.67
C SER A 5 -8.49 -1.72 5.11
N ALA A 6 -9.06 -2.60 5.94
CA ALA A 6 -8.34 -3.76 6.45
C ALA A 6 -7.91 -4.72 5.33
N GLN A 7 -8.81 -5.06 4.41
CA GLN A 7 -8.52 -5.95 3.29
C GLN A 7 -7.49 -5.35 2.33
N TRP A 8 -7.56 -4.04 2.08
CA TRP A 8 -6.61 -3.33 1.24
C TRP A 8 -5.21 -3.37 1.85
N TRP A 9 -5.07 -3.12 3.15
CA TRP A 9 -3.77 -3.21 3.83
C TRP A 9 -3.18 -4.62 3.81
N ILE A 10 -4.01 -5.66 3.99
CA ILE A 10 -3.59 -7.07 3.87
C ILE A 10 -3.10 -7.34 2.44
N TRP A 11 -3.89 -6.96 1.44
CA TRP A 11 -3.55 -7.18 0.04
C TRP A 11 -2.29 -6.44 -0.38
N TRP A 12 -2.21 -5.13 -0.10
CA TRP A 12 -1.05 -4.29 -0.42
C TRP A 12 0.22 -4.83 0.24
N SER A 13 0.10 -5.25 1.50
CA SER A 13 1.15 -5.95 2.23
C SER A 13 1.62 -7.20 1.49
N MET A 14 0.72 -8.09 1.06
CA MET A 14 1.09 -9.37 0.43
C MET A 14 1.78 -9.23 -0.93
N ILE A 15 1.47 -8.20 -1.72
CA ILE A 15 2.05 -8.05 -3.07
C ILE A 15 3.39 -7.30 -3.09
N ASN A 16 3.76 -6.66 -1.97
CA ASN A 16 5.04 -5.97 -1.84
C ASN A 16 6.19 -6.97 -1.55
N PRO A 17 7.43 -6.66 -1.97
CA PRO A 17 8.58 -7.51 -1.72
C PRO A 17 8.82 -7.81 -0.23
N THR A 18 9.38 -8.99 0.05
CA THR A 18 9.65 -9.44 1.43
C THR A 18 10.72 -8.64 2.15
N TRP A 19 11.57 -7.92 1.41
CA TRP A 19 12.62 -7.08 1.99
C TRP A 19 12.06 -5.79 2.60
N ARG A 20 10.82 -5.38 2.25
CA ARG A 20 10.20 -4.21 2.87
C ARG A 20 9.84 -4.49 4.32
N GLU A 21 10.25 -3.59 5.20
CA GLU A 21 9.92 -3.66 6.62
C GLU A 21 8.41 -3.64 6.88
N ARG A 22 8.00 -4.41 7.88
CA ARG A 22 6.61 -4.48 8.35
C ARG A 22 6.55 -4.20 9.83
N ASP A 23 5.51 -3.49 10.22
CA ASP A 23 5.17 -3.33 11.63
C ASP A 23 4.79 -4.69 12.23
N ASN A 24 5.47 -5.07 13.32
CA ASN A 24 5.31 -6.39 13.94
C ASN A 24 3.92 -6.62 14.56
N THR A 25 3.15 -5.55 14.82
CA THR A 25 1.84 -5.65 15.45
C THR A 25 0.72 -5.75 14.42
N THR A 26 0.82 -4.98 13.34
CA THR A 26 -0.23 -4.79 12.34
C THR A 26 0.06 -5.48 11.02
N GLY A 27 1.31 -5.90 10.77
CA GLY A 27 1.77 -6.48 9.51
C GLY A 27 1.84 -5.50 8.33
N ARG A 28 1.51 -4.21 8.56
CA ARG A 28 1.52 -3.16 7.56
C ARG A 28 2.95 -2.78 7.17
N LEU A 29 3.12 -2.34 5.94
CA LEU A 29 4.40 -1.85 5.45
C LEU A 29 4.78 -0.55 6.16
N VAL A 30 6.07 -0.42 6.46
CA VAL A 30 6.68 0.79 7.01
C VAL A 30 7.56 1.41 5.93
N ILE A 31 7.53 2.73 5.82
CA ILE A 31 8.43 3.46 4.95
C ILE A 31 9.78 3.53 5.64
N ASN A 32 10.78 2.87 5.08
CA ASN A 32 12.17 2.94 5.51
C ASN A 32 13.02 3.40 4.33
N GLU A 33 13.44 4.66 4.35
CA GLU A 33 14.21 5.29 3.26
C GLU A 33 15.62 4.73 3.12
N SER A 34 16.12 3.98 4.11
CA SER A 34 17.42 3.32 4.06
C SER A 34 17.37 1.94 3.37
N ASP A 35 16.16 1.38 3.16
CA ASP A 35 15.98 0.09 2.51
C ASP A 35 15.91 0.22 0.99
N ILE A 36 17.08 0.17 0.34
CA ILE A 36 17.22 0.12 -1.12
C ILE A 36 17.24 -1.34 -1.57
N GLY A 37 16.13 -2.04 -1.35
CA GLY A 37 15.97 -3.41 -1.79
C GLY A 37 15.74 -3.54 -3.31
N ASP A 38 15.81 -4.77 -3.81
CA ASP A 38 15.62 -5.07 -5.23
C ASP A 38 14.13 -5.05 -5.61
N TRP A 39 13.71 -4.00 -6.32
CA TRP A 39 12.36 -3.83 -6.84
C TRP A 39 12.05 -4.69 -8.07
N SER A 40 13.07 -5.26 -8.75
CA SER A 40 12.86 -6.09 -9.95
C SER A 40 12.07 -7.36 -9.67
N ARG A 41 12.01 -7.77 -8.39
CA ARG A 41 11.27 -8.96 -7.89
C ARG A 41 9.83 -8.68 -7.51
N LEU A 42 9.28 -7.50 -7.85
CA LEU A 42 7.86 -7.24 -7.68
C LEU A 42 7.04 -8.36 -8.31
N ILE A 43 6.14 -8.97 -7.54
CA ILE A 43 5.36 -10.15 -7.94
C ILE A 43 4.40 -9.81 -9.12
N ARG A 44 4.08 -8.52 -9.28
CA ARG A 44 3.18 -7.97 -10.31
C ARG A 44 3.76 -6.66 -10.90
N PRO A 45 4.92 -6.68 -11.59
CA PRO A 45 5.69 -5.47 -11.91
C PRO A 45 5.13 -4.65 -13.10
N GLY A 46 3.84 -4.77 -13.43
CA GLY A 46 3.24 -4.13 -14.60
C GLY A 46 2.55 -2.80 -14.28
N GLN A 47 2.38 -1.94 -15.29
CA GLN A 47 1.57 -0.71 -15.20
C GLN A 47 0.15 -0.97 -14.68
N CYS A 48 -0.44 -2.11 -15.05
CA CYS A 48 -1.75 -2.53 -14.54
C CYS A 48 -1.73 -2.80 -13.02
N GLY A 49 -0.60 -3.23 -12.46
CA GLY A 49 -0.45 -3.45 -11.02
C GLY A 49 -0.60 -2.14 -10.25
N ILE A 50 0.20 -1.13 -10.60
CA ILE A 50 0.16 0.16 -9.90
C ILE A 50 -1.11 0.96 -10.21
N LEU A 51 -1.64 0.86 -11.44
CA LEU A 51 -2.89 1.55 -11.80
C LEU A 51 -4.08 1.03 -10.97
N VAL A 52 -4.15 -0.28 -10.72
CA VAL A 52 -5.19 -0.87 -9.86
C VAL A 52 -5.06 -0.37 -8.42
N VAL A 53 -3.83 -0.24 -7.90
CA VAL A 53 -3.58 0.31 -6.55
C VAL A 53 -4.09 1.75 -6.47
N LEU A 54 -3.76 2.60 -7.45
CA LEU A 54 -4.24 3.99 -7.52
C LEU A 54 -5.76 4.07 -7.66
N LEU A 55 -6.37 3.19 -8.46
CA LEU A 55 -7.83 3.11 -8.63
C LEU A 55 -8.52 2.74 -7.31
N CYS A 56 -7.97 1.77 -6.56
CA CYS A 56 -8.47 1.40 -5.24
C CYS A 56 -8.38 2.56 -4.25
N LEU A 57 -7.25 3.28 -4.21
CA LEU A 57 -7.08 4.45 -3.35
C LEU A 57 -8.05 5.57 -3.71
N PHE A 58 -8.25 5.84 -5.01
CA PHE A 58 -9.21 6.82 -5.48
C PHE A 58 -10.64 6.45 -5.08
N TRP A 59 -11.06 5.22 -5.35
CA TRP A 59 -12.39 4.73 -4.97
C TRP A 59 -12.60 4.82 -3.46
N TRP A 60 -11.62 4.38 -2.67
CA TRP A 60 -11.67 4.47 -1.20
C TRP A 60 -11.86 5.92 -0.74
N ARG A 61 -11.14 6.89 -1.33
CA ARG A 61 -11.28 8.31 -0.99
C ARG A 61 -12.69 8.85 -1.24
N GLN A 62 -13.33 8.44 -2.34
CA GLN A 62 -14.68 8.88 -2.72
C GLN A 62 -15.73 8.41 -1.72
N HIS A 63 -15.51 7.28 -1.06
CA HIS A 63 -16.42 6.71 -0.06
C HIS A 63 -16.13 7.19 1.39
N LEU A 64 -15.22 8.13 1.57
CA LEU A 64 -14.92 8.76 2.86
C LEU A 64 -15.45 10.19 2.91
N THR A 65 -16.14 10.54 4.00
CA THR A 65 -16.56 11.92 4.28
C THR A 65 -15.35 12.84 4.50
N ALA A 66 -14.31 12.33 5.15
CA ALA A 66 -13.01 12.98 5.31
C ALA A 66 -11.88 11.93 5.21
N PRO A 67 -10.65 12.32 4.79
CA PRO A 67 -9.52 11.39 4.75
C PRO A 67 -9.30 10.70 6.11
N SER A 68 -9.35 9.37 6.10
CA SER A 68 -9.05 8.57 7.29
C SER A 68 -7.53 8.40 7.44
N GLN A 69 -7.06 8.15 8.67
CA GLN A 69 -5.64 7.90 8.91
C GLN A 69 -5.12 6.70 8.12
N ASP A 70 -5.92 5.64 8.00
CA ASP A 70 -5.56 4.47 7.19
C ASP A 70 -5.37 4.81 5.72
N TRP A 71 -6.27 5.62 5.16
CA TRP A 71 -6.18 6.05 3.76
C TRP A 71 -4.97 6.97 3.53
N ILE A 72 -4.70 7.90 4.47
CA ILE A 72 -3.54 8.79 4.39
C ILE A 72 -2.23 7.99 4.43
N SER A 73 -2.12 7.03 5.36
CA SER A 73 -0.94 6.16 5.44
C SER A 73 -0.77 5.31 4.17
N ALA A 74 -1.86 4.82 3.60
CA ALA A 74 -1.84 4.05 2.36
C ALA A 74 -1.38 4.90 1.16
N LEU A 75 -1.88 6.13 1.05
CA LEU A 75 -1.44 7.09 0.04
C LEU A 75 0.06 7.38 0.17
N LYS A 76 0.55 7.66 1.38
CA LYS A 76 1.97 7.94 1.63
C LYS A 76 2.86 6.75 1.24
N ASP A 77 2.45 5.53 1.60
CA ASP A 77 3.22 4.33 1.25
C ASP A 77 3.29 4.14 -0.26
N VAL A 78 2.15 4.24 -0.96
CA VAL A 78 2.10 4.10 -2.42
C VAL A 78 2.89 5.22 -3.12
N SER A 79 2.82 6.46 -2.63
CA SER A 79 3.60 7.58 -3.17
C SER A 79 5.11 7.43 -2.98
N TRP A 80 5.57 6.63 -2.01
CA TRP A 80 6.99 6.32 -1.83
C TRP A 80 7.48 5.23 -2.81
N VAL A 81 6.57 4.35 -3.27
CA VAL A 81 6.90 3.26 -4.20
C VAL A 81 6.96 3.72 -5.66
N ILE A 82 6.24 4.78 -6.02
CA ILE A 82 6.17 5.34 -7.38
C ILE A 82 7.25 6.42 -7.55
#